data_AF-A0A5C3NQY0-F1
#
_entry.id   AF-A0A5C3NQY0-F1
#
_cell.length_a   1.000
_cell.length_b   1.000
_cell.length_c   1.000
_cell.angle_alpha   90.00
_cell.angle_beta   90.00
_cell.angle_gamma   90.00
#
_symmetry.space_group_name_H-M   'P 1'
#
loop_
_entity.id
_entity.type
_entity.pdbx_description
1 polymer ?
#
loop_
_entity_poly.entity_id
_entity_poly.type
_entity_poly.pdbx_seq_one_letter_code
_entity_poly.pdbx_strand_id
1 'polypeptide(L)'
;MPRPADRRTAAGLSFWSANMCFVPWAPAPGTCIAAIYISEAPLELLLARRAFTARLRSLLFISRRCYRTLRSRVLQGTCLWSRHPLELIHEWYTAEPRELAASQFSLNPSLRPLLAVHDIHPDPPSETESKELEGKLSYTISTDSAGKWVCMLRKFLEGMLDAYRAEAAWTTDSAQDLYEMLLVLHNALAVGIVHHLITGPTGIAEHLDSKRYARPAEHHPLEDAILNSYGPDIAAPSASAAGEDEGGDERPDDPTMSVTRYLHTLCIAYEAANFYTSYGQRMASQPMQLQAYTISCIPTVPDVTAATVCEFASRFVDRFPFPDTTVDAAFETLVVSLEKKAFDAAEHAEAVLMSLACSSLSGTVAVEGIDSEDAAIQSIFRTTRVPVGVSEKCCFCCHKLASLLKQRAGLECVLPGQGTHSTIVPWIPPPGLSPDVLVELRVILLRVLHSTIETVLDDIRSAQPSPADPMSPTEAHPLHKSADFRARRFTLTPDNSPVIPPSDPNPEGGSTGDFSL
;
A
#
# COMPACT_ATOMS: atom_id res chain seq x y z
N MET A 1 16.28 67.99 12.68
CA MET A 1 16.16 68.19 11.22
C MET A 1 16.29 66.84 10.53
N PRO A 2 15.30 66.42 9.73
CA PRO A 2 15.16 65.04 9.28
C PRO A 2 15.91 64.77 7.98
N ARG A 3 16.40 63.53 7.82
CA ARG A 3 16.94 62.97 6.56
C ARG A 3 15.78 62.55 5.65
N PRO A 4 15.92 62.70 4.32
CA PRO A 4 14.84 62.42 3.38
C PRO A 4 14.70 60.92 3.08
N ALA A 5 13.46 60.56 2.74
CA ALA A 5 12.97 59.24 2.42
C ALA A 5 13.39 58.75 1.03
N ASP A 6 13.74 57.47 0.94
CA ASP A 6 13.90 56.73 -0.31
C ASP A 6 12.54 56.45 -0.96
N ARG A 7 12.42 56.80 -2.23
CA ARG A 7 11.31 56.46 -3.13
C ARG A 7 11.82 55.57 -4.25
N ARG A 8 11.13 54.44 -4.40
CA ARG A 8 10.75 53.77 -5.66
C ARG A 8 11.87 53.37 -6.63
N THR A 9 12.08 52.07 -6.73
CA THR A 9 12.42 51.41 -8.00
C THR A 9 11.37 50.36 -8.31
N ALA A 10 10.76 50.52 -9.48
CA ALA A 10 9.90 49.55 -10.12
C ALA A 10 10.75 48.41 -10.69
N ALA A 11 10.32 47.17 -10.48
CA ALA A 11 10.68 46.01 -11.28
C ALA A 11 9.33 45.37 -11.67
N GLY A 12 8.96 45.24 -12.94
CA GLY A 12 9.79 44.67 -14.01
C GLY A 12 9.47 43.17 -14.07
N LEU A 13 8.27 42.83 -14.53
CA LEU A 13 7.87 41.46 -14.88
C LEU A 13 8.83 40.95 -15.95
N SER A 14 9.73 40.05 -15.57
CA SER A 14 10.50 39.24 -16.50
C SER A 14 9.92 37.83 -16.49
N PHE A 15 9.49 37.38 -17.67
CA PHE A 15 9.19 35.98 -17.96
C PHE A 15 10.52 35.21 -17.88
N TRP A 16 10.65 34.30 -16.93
CA TRP A 16 11.78 33.37 -16.86
C TRP A 16 11.33 31.99 -17.34
N SER A 17 11.96 31.54 -18.43
CA SER A 17 11.93 30.15 -18.89
C SER A 17 12.52 29.23 -17.82
N ALA A 18 11.85 28.10 -17.59
CA ALA A 18 12.12 27.14 -16.52
C ALA A 18 13.56 26.60 -16.52
N ASN A 19 14.40 27.16 -15.65
CA ASN A 19 15.53 26.47 -15.04
C ASN A 19 15.14 26.19 -13.58
N MET A 20 14.68 24.98 -13.33
CA MET A 20 14.24 24.52 -12.03
C MET A 20 15.45 24.01 -11.23
N CYS A 21 16.08 24.90 -10.45
CA CYS A 21 16.90 24.51 -9.31
C CYS A 21 15.97 24.12 -8.16
N PHE A 22 16.04 22.88 -7.67
CA PHE A 22 15.19 22.39 -6.59
C PHE A 22 16.00 21.95 -5.38
N VAL A 23 15.61 22.49 -4.23
CA VAL A 23 16.11 22.17 -2.89
C VAL A 23 15.55 20.82 -2.45
N PRO A 24 16.35 19.92 -1.84
CA PRO A 24 15.83 18.67 -1.28
C PRO A 24 14.96 18.98 -0.06
N TRP A 25 13.65 18.73 -0.16
CA TRP A 25 12.70 18.96 0.92
C TRP A 25 12.10 17.62 1.36
N ALA A 26 12.28 17.29 2.64
CA ALA A 26 11.57 16.21 3.30
C ALA A 26 10.31 16.80 3.96
N PRO A 27 9.09 16.30 3.65
CA PRO A 27 7.89 16.77 4.33
C PRO A 27 7.88 16.33 5.80
N ALA A 28 7.23 17.12 6.66
CA ALA A 28 7.06 16.87 8.09
C ALA A 28 6.06 15.72 8.37
N PRO A 29 6.08 15.13 9.59
CA PRO A 29 4.99 14.31 10.13
C PRO A 29 3.60 14.87 9.82
N GLY A 30 2.63 14.04 9.43
CA GLY A 30 1.23 14.48 9.19
C GLY A 30 0.97 15.15 7.83
N THR A 31 1.95 15.10 6.92
CA THR A 31 1.81 15.70 5.59
C THR A 31 1.33 14.67 4.56
N CYS A 32 0.12 14.86 4.04
CA CYS A 32 -0.41 14.13 2.88
C CYS A 32 -0.14 14.91 1.60
N ILE A 33 0.17 14.25 0.48
CA ILE A 33 0.37 14.93 -0.81
C ILE A 33 -0.70 14.43 -1.78
N ALA A 34 -1.51 15.34 -2.29
CA ALA A 34 -2.51 15.06 -3.32
C ALA A 34 -2.00 15.59 -4.67
N ALA A 35 -1.80 14.71 -5.64
CA ALA A 35 -1.44 15.09 -7.01
C ALA A 35 -2.71 15.07 -7.87
N ILE A 36 -3.01 16.18 -8.56
CA ILE A 36 -4.31 16.39 -9.18
C ILE A 36 -4.20 17.13 -10.50
N TYR A 37 -5.11 16.84 -11.44
CA TYR A 37 -4.98 17.18 -12.86
C TYR A 37 -6.09 18.11 -13.37
N ILE A 38 -5.73 19.14 -14.16
CA ILE A 38 -6.65 20.11 -14.80
C ILE A 38 -6.24 20.32 -16.29
N SER A 39 -7.12 20.90 -17.13
CA SER A 39 -7.45 20.44 -18.51
C SER A 39 -7.37 21.52 -19.65
N GLU A 40 -6.87 21.28 -20.92
CA GLU A 40 -7.23 21.94 -22.26
C GLU A 40 -6.49 21.53 -23.63
N ALA A 41 -7.23 21.24 -24.76
CA ALA A 41 -7.00 21.02 -26.28
C ALA A 41 -6.19 19.86 -27.09
N PRO A 42 -6.66 19.31 -28.27
CA PRO A 42 -6.32 17.93 -28.78
C PRO A 42 -5.38 17.72 -30.01
N LEU A 43 -4.86 16.46 -30.24
CA LEU A 43 -4.58 15.75 -31.54
C LEU A 43 -3.96 14.30 -31.37
N GLU A 44 -4.24 13.34 -32.27
CA GLU A 44 -4.12 11.85 -32.06
C GLU A 44 -2.75 11.15 -32.15
N LEU A 45 -1.90 11.35 -33.16
CA LEU A 45 -0.57 10.67 -33.19
C LEU A 45 0.38 11.22 -32.10
N LEU A 46 0.10 12.47 -31.72
CA LEU A 46 0.63 13.11 -30.54
C LEU A 46 0.19 12.39 -29.27
N LEU A 47 -0.93 11.65 -29.23
CA LEU A 47 -1.44 11.03 -28.00
C LEU A 47 -0.54 9.91 -27.49
N ALA A 48 -0.01 9.02 -28.34
CA ALA A 48 0.86 7.94 -27.88
C ALA A 48 2.17 8.48 -27.28
N ARG A 49 2.80 9.43 -27.99
CA ARG A 49 4.02 10.11 -27.51
C ARG A 49 3.74 10.98 -26.28
N ARG A 50 2.62 11.70 -26.25
CA ARG A 50 2.17 12.47 -25.06
C ARG A 50 1.86 11.56 -23.88
N ALA A 51 1.22 10.41 -24.10
CA ALA A 51 0.92 9.43 -23.05
C ALA A 51 2.19 8.82 -22.48
N PHE A 52 3.19 8.54 -23.32
CA PHE A 52 4.51 8.11 -22.87
C PHE A 52 5.21 9.21 -22.05
N THR A 53 5.30 10.44 -22.59
CA THR A 53 5.92 11.56 -21.88
C THR A 53 5.20 11.90 -20.57
N ALA A 54 3.85 11.82 -20.54
CA ALA A 54 3.05 12.06 -19.35
C ALA A 54 3.25 10.96 -18.30
N ARG A 55 3.30 9.68 -18.72
CA ARG A 55 3.64 8.55 -17.84
C ARG A 55 5.03 8.70 -17.26
N LEU A 56 6.03 9.01 -18.09
CA LEU A 56 7.39 9.24 -17.65
C LEU A 56 7.45 10.39 -16.63
N ARG A 57 6.90 11.57 -16.95
CA ARG A 57 6.87 12.71 -16.02
C ARG A 57 6.18 12.38 -14.70
N SER A 58 5.05 11.67 -14.76
CA SER A 58 4.32 11.25 -13.55
C SER A 58 5.12 10.25 -12.74
N LEU A 59 5.77 9.27 -13.37
CA LEU A 59 6.66 8.34 -12.69
C LEU A 59 7.80 9.09 -12.01
N LEU A 60 8.49 9.99 -12.71
CA LEU A 60 9.61 10.72 -12.13
C LEU A 60 9.17 11.58 -10.94
N PHE A 61 8.02 12.24 -11.07
CA PHE A 61 7.45 12.98 -9.97
C PHE A 61 7.17 12.08 -8.76
N ILE A 62 6.49 10.95 -8.97
CA ILE A 62 6.12 9.99 -7.91
C ILE A 62 7.37 9.36 -7.31
N SER A 63 8.23 8.76 -8.13
CA SER A 63 9.44 8.07 -7.68
C SER A 63 10.42 8.99 -6.95
N ARG A 64 10.53 10.28 -7.34
CA ARG A 64 11.31 11.26 -6.56
C ARG A 64 10.69 11.54 -5.20
N ARG A 65 9.37 11.59 -5.09
CA ARG A 65 8.66 11.84 -3.82
C ARG A 65 8.67 10.63 -2.90
N CYS A 66 8.59 9.42 -3.44
CA CYS A 66 8.64 8.18 -2.67
C CYS A 66 10.01 7.48 -2.70
N TYR A 67 11.08 8.18 -3.09
CA TYR A 67 12.40 7.57 -3.31
C TYR A 67 12.91 6.84 -2.06
N ARG A 68 12.71 7.40 -0.87
CA ARG A 68 13.12 6.78 0.41
C ARG A 68 12.38 5.48 0.64
N THR A 69 11.07 5.48 0.42
CA THR A 69 10.22 4.29 0.56
C THR A 69 10.60 3.22 -0.47
N LEU A 70 10.79 3.59 -1.73
CA LEU A 70 11.20 2.65 -2.77
C LEU A 70 12.59 2.07 -2.48
N ARG A 71 13.55 2.91 -2.10
CA ARG A 71 14.88 2.46 -1.67
C ARG A 71 14.80 1.50 -0.50
N SER A 72 14.04 1.84 0.53
CA SER A 72 13.82 0.99 1.70
C SER A 72 13.24 -0.36 1.28
N ARG A 73 12.24 -0.40 0.40
CA ARG A 73 11.67 -1.66 -0.12
C ARG A 73 12.69 -2.48 -0.90
N VAL A 74 13.48 -1.88 -1.78
CA VAL A 74 14.55 -2.60 -2.52
C VAL A 74 15.55 -3.22 -1.53
N LEU A 75 15.94 -2.48 -0.48
CA LEU A 75 16.84 -2.99 0.56
C LEU A 75 16.17 -4.04 1.45
N GLN A 76 14.87 -3.92 1.70
CA GLN A 76 14.09 -4.87 2.49
C GLN A 76 14.13 -6.28 1.91
N GLY A 77 14.31 -6.44 0.59
CA GLY A 77 14.56 -7.75 -0.01
C GLY A 77 15.78 -8.48 0.55
N THR A 78 16.80 -7.75 1.03
CA THR A 78 17.97 -8.34 1.72
C THR A 78 17.76 -8.52 3.22
N CYS A 79 16.70 -7.94 3.79
CA CYS A 79 16.29 -8.18 5.18
C CYS A 79 15.40 -9.42 5.29
N LEU A 80 14.49 -9.61 4.32
CA LEU A 80 13.53 -10.72 4.29
C LEU A 80 14.15 -12.03 3.81
N TRP A 81 15.16 -11.95 2.94
CA TRP A 81 15.90 -13.09 2.43
C TRP A 81 17.39 -12.91 2.68
N SER A 82 18.14 -14.01 2.76
CA SER A 82 19.61 -13.96 2.93
C SER A 82 20.31 -13.10 1.87
N ARG A 83 19.69 -12.98 0.68
CA ARG A 83 20.04 -12.07 -0.42
C ARG A 83 18.77 -11.68 -1.16
N HIS A 84 18.82 -10.60 -1.95
CA HIS A 84 17.63 -10.16 -2.67
C HIS A 84 17.07 -11.29 -3.58
N PRO A 85 15.74 -11.51 -3.65
CA PRO A 85 15.15 -12.62 -4.41
C PRO A 85 15.60 -12.71 -5.88
N LEU A 86 15.74 -11.58 -6.57
CA LEU A 86 16.22 -11.56 -7.96
C LEU A 86 17.69 -12.04 -8.10
N GLU A 87 18.52 -11.86 -7.07
CA GLU A 87 19.88 -12.43 -7.06
C GLU A 87 19.85 -13.94 -6.83
N LEU A 88 19.02 -14.40 -5.90
CA LEU A 88 18.84 -15.83 -5.62
C LEU A 88 18.32 -16.59 -6.85
N ILE A 89 17.34 -16.01 -7.56
CA ILE A 89 16.83 -16.57 -8.82
C ILE A 89 17.95 -16.59 -9.88
N HIS A 90 18.70 -15.50 -10.03
CA HIS A 90 19.81 -15.47 -10.97
C HIS A 90 20.86 -16.55 -10.66
N GLU A 91 21.26 -16.71 -9.40
CA GLU A 91 22.23 -17.71 -8.96
C GLU A 91 21.75 -19.13 -9.21
N TRP A 92 20.46 -19.40 -8.93
CA TRP A 92 19.86 -20.69 -9.19
C TRP A 92 19.98 -21.13 -10.65
N TYR A 93 19.69 -20.23 -11.59
CA TYR A 93 19.74 -20.51 -13.03
C TYR A 93 21.13 -20.46 -13.64
N THR A 94 22.12 -19.84 -12.96
CA THR A 94 23.50 -19.74 -13.47
C THR A 94 24.43 -20.80 -12.88
N ALA A 95 24.06 -21.43 -11.77
CA ALA A 95 24.85 -22.50 -11.16
C ALA A 95 24.92 -23.74 -12.06
N GLU A 96 23.79 -24.21 -12.59
CA GLU A 96 23.70 -25.42 -13.41
C GLU A 96 22.56 -25.26 -14.44
N PRO A 97 22.65 -25.90 -15.63
CA PRO A 97 21.52 -25.98 -16.56
C PRO A 97 20.33 -26.67 -15.91
N ARG A 98 19.18 -25.97 -15.84
CA ARG A 98 17.93 -26.49 -15.27
C ARG A 98 16.90 -26.64 -16.37
N GLU A 99 16.21 -27.77 -16.40
CA GLU A 99 15.08 -27.95 -17.31
C GLU A 99 13.95 -27.00 -16.91
N LEU A 100 13.51 -26.18 -17.87
CA LEU A 100 12.36 -25.30 -17.75
C LEU A 100 11.42 -25.56 -18.92
N ALA A 101 10.18 -25.95 -18.61
CA ALA A 101 9.15 -26.19 -19.61
C ALA A 101 8.88 -24.90 -20.41
N ALA A 102 9.02 -24.97 -21.73
CA ALA A 102 8.82 -23.81 -22.59
C ALA A 102 7.41 -23.24 -22.42
N SER A 103 7.31 -21.96 -22.06
CA SER A 103 6.05 -21.23 -21.92
C SER A 103 6.09 -19.93 -22.71
N GLN A 104 4.98 -19.63 -23.37
CA GLN A 104 4.84 -18.49 -24.26
C GLN A 104 4.13 -17.34 -23.55
N PHE A 105 4.69 -16.13 -23.63
CA PHE A 105 4.15 -14.93 -22.98
C PHE A 105 3.93 -13.81 -23.99
N SER A 106 2.79 -13.13 -23.90
CA SER A 106 2.47 -11.99 -24.75
C SER A 106 2.84 -10.68 -24.07
N LEU A 107 3.81 -9.95 -24.61
CA LEU A 107 4.25 -8.66 -24.08
C LEU A 107 3.86 -7.50 -25.01
N ASN A 108 3.84 -6.29 -24.44
CA ASN A 108 3.61 -5.06 -25.19
C ASN A 108 4.75 -4.83 -26.21
N PRO A 109 4.46 -4.57 -27.49
CA PRO A 109 5.49 -4.32 -28.51
C PRO A 109 6.43 -3.17 -28.18
N SER A 110 6.00 -2.21 -27.35
CA SER A 110 6.86 -1.11 -26.90
C SER A 110 8.07 -1.57 -26.10
N LEU A 111 8.06 -2.79 -25.56
CA LEU A 111 9.18 -3.36 -24.81
C LEU A 111 10.27 -3.97 -25.70
N ARG A 112 10.00 -4.19 -27.00
CA ARG A 112 10.95 -4.84 -27.91
C ARG A 112 12.34 -4.18 -27.92
N PRO A 113 12.47 -2.85 -28.03
CA PRO A 113 13.78 -2.21 -28.00
C PRO A 113 14.53 -2.43 -26.68
N LEU A 114 13.80 -2.40 -25.55
CA LEU A 114 14.35 -2.58 -24.21
C LEU A 114 14.85 -4.01 -24.00
N LEU A 115 14.05 -4.99 -24.41
CA LEU A 115 14.39 -6.42 -24.31
C LEU A 115 15.53 -6.82 -25.24
N ALA A 116 15.64 -6.18 -26.42
CA ALA A 116 16.72 -6.45 -27.37
C ALA A 116 18.11 -6.11 -26.82
N VAL A 117 18.23 -5.14 -25.91
CA VAL A 117 19.50 -4.81 -25.21
C VAL A 117 20.01 -6.00 -24.37
N HIS A 118 19.13 -6.94 -24.02
CA HIS A 118 19.44 -8.14 -23.25
C HIS A 118 19.41 -9.42 -24.10
N ASP A 119 19.51 -9.30 -25.43
CA ASP A 119 19.44 -10.42 -26.38
C ASP A 119 18.14 -11.25 -26.26
N ILE A 120 17.05 -10.61 -25.81
CA ILE A 120 15.71 -11.18 -25.72
C ILE A 120 14.91 -10.67 -26.92
N HIS A 121 14.60 -11.56 -27.84
CA HIS A 121 13.87 -11.27 -29.07
C HIS A 121 12.51 -11.97 -29.05
N PRO A 122 11.49 -11.37 -29.69
CA PRO A 122 10.20 -12.04 -29.84
C PRO A 122 10.34 -13.29 -30.72
N ASP A 123 9.47 -14.26 -30.50
CA ASP A 123 9.40 -15.47 -31.31
C ASP A 123 9.04 -15.11 -32.77
N PRO A 124 9.51 -15.90 -33.76
CA PRO A 124 9.06 -15.72 -35.14
C PRO A 124 7.53 -15.90 -35.21
N PRO A 125 6.82 -15.08 -35.99
CA PRO A 125 5.36 -15.17 -36.09
C PRO A 125 4.97 -16.57 -36.57
N SER A 126 4.10 -17.24 -35.83
CA SER A 126 3.57 -18.54 -36.27
C SER A 126 2.61 -18.32 -37.44
N GLU A 127 2.66 -19.19 -38.46
CA GLU A 127 1.79 -19.09 -39.64
C GLU A 127 0.28 -19.15 -39.28
N THR A 128 -0.03 -19.65 -38.08
CA THR A 128 -1.39 -19.81 -37.55
C THR A 128 -1.98 -18.57 -36.87
N GLU A 129 -1.16 -17.58 -36.47
CA GLU A 129 -1.61 -16.45 -35.63
C GLU A 129 -2.09 -15.19 -36.40
N SER A 130 -2.21 -15.27 -37.73
CA SER A 130 -2.16 -14.09 -38.60
C SER A 130 -3.35 -13.12 -38.57
N LYS A 131 -4.33 -13.23 -37.66
CA LYS A 131 -5.49 -12.31 -37.64
C LYS A 131 -6.01 -11.83 -36.28
N GLU A 132 -5.76 -12.51 -35.16
CA GLU A 132 -6.38 -12.13 -33.87
C GLU A 132 -5.45 -11.40 -32.89
N LEU A 133 -4.14 -11.38 -33.13
CA LEU A 133 -3.13 -10.81 -32.22
C LEU A 133 -2.38 -9.62 -32.84
N GLU A 134 -3.09 -8.79 -33.61
CA GLU A 134 -2.51 -7.60 -34.22
C GLU A 134 -2.01 -6.63 -33.13
N GLY A 135 -0.71 -6.69 -32.81
CA GLY A 135 -0.05 -5.81 -31.85
C GLY A 135 0.37 -6.42 -30.52
N LYS A 136 0.43 -7.74 -30.34
CA LYS A 136 1.19 -8.35 -29.22
C LYS A 136 2.38 -9.13 -29.76
N LEU A 137 3.49 -9.09 -29.02
CA LEU A 137 4.68 -9.87 -29.35
C LEU A 137 4.78 -11.06 -28.40
N SER A 138 4.93 -12.25 -28.98
CA SER A 138 5.19 -13.47 -28.23
C SER A 138 6.66 -13.57 -27.84
N TYR A 139 6.92 -14.03 -26.62
CA TYR A 139 8.23 -14.39 -26.12
C TYR A 139 8.17 -15.76 -25.45
N THR A 140 9.01 -16.69 -25.89
CA THR A 140 9.12 -18.01 -25.28
C THR A 140 10.22 -18.02 -24.22
N ILE A 141 9.84 -18.37 -22.99
CA ILE A 141 10.77 -18.68 -21.91
C ILE A 141 10.96 -20.17 -21.86
N SER A 142 12.20 -20.62 -22.07
CA SER A 142 12.63 -22.02 -22.08
C SER A 142 13.94 -22.13 -21.32
N THR A 143 14.45 -23.36 -21.16
CA THR A 143 15.79 -23.62 -20.61
C THR A 143 16.87 -22.70 -21.21
N ASP A 144 16.87 -22.51 -22.54
CA ASP A 144 17.91 -21.75 -23.24
C ASP A 144 17.77 -20.23 -23.09
N SER A 145 16.55 -19.73 -22.85
CA SER A 145 16.27 -18.30 -22.72
C SER A 145 16.15 -17.82 -21.27
N ALA A 146 15.91 -18.72 -20.31
CA ALA A 146 15.75 -18.37 -18.89
C ALA A 146 16.94 -17.59 -18.33
N GLY A 147 18.17 -17.99 -18.66
CA GLY A 147 19.40 -17.31 -18.26
C GLY A 147 19.43 -15.82 -18.65
N LYS A 148 18.92 -15.48 -19.84
CA LYS A 148 18.84 -14.09 -20.31
C LYS A 148 17.83 -13.28 -19.51
N TRP A 149 16.66 -13.85 -19.23
CA TRP A 149 15.61 -13.21 -18.44
C TRP A 149 16.07 -12.92 -17.01
N VAL A 150 16.67 -13.89 -16.31
CA VAL A 150 17.14 -13.69 -14.94
C VAL A 150 18.33 -12.72 -14.87
N CYS A 151 19.20 -12.70 -15.89
CA CYS A 151 20.28 -11.72 -16.01
C CYS A 151 19.73 -10.30 -16.17
N MET A 152 18.71 -10.12 -17.01
CA MET A 152 18.02 -8.83 -17.16
C MET A 152 17.39 -8.37 -15.84
N LEU A 153 16.63 -9.24 -15.16
CA LEU A 153 15.97 -8.90 -13.88
C LEU A 153 16.99 -8.50 -12.80
N ARG A 154 18.14 -9.19 -12.72
CA ARG A 154 19.24 -8.82 -11.83
C ARG A 154 19.83 -7.46 -12.19
N LYS A 155 20.08 -7.17 -13.47
CA LYS A 155 20.58 -5.85 -13.90
C LYS A 155 19.60 -4.73 -13.54
N PHE A 156 18.28 -4.99 -13.59
CA PHE A 156 17.29 -4.01 -13.14
C PHE A 156 17.33 -3.75 -11.64
N LEU A 157 17.57 -4.78 -10.83
CA LEU A 157 17.81 -4.58 -9.40
C LEU A 157 19.03 -3.68 -9.15
N GLU A 158 20.15 -3.98 -9.82
CA GLU A 158 21.39 -3.20 -9.71
C GLU A 158 21.15 -1.73 -10.12
N GLY A 159 20.49 -1.51 -11.25
CA GLY A 159 20.12 -0.17 -11.71
C GLY A 159 19.14 0.56 -10.79
N MET A 160 18.16 -0.13 -10.18
CA MET A 160 17.27 0.46 -9.18
C MET A 160 18.04 0.88 -7.92
N LEU A 161 18.94 0.03 -7.42
CA LEU A 161 19.81 0.35 -6.27
C LEU A 161 20.67 1.58 -6.55
N ASP A 162 21.23 1.70 -7.75
CA ASP A 162 22.04 2.85 -8.14
C ASP A 162 21.20 4.12 -8.33
N ALA A 163 20.03 4.02 -8.98
CA ALA A 163 19.12 5.14 -9.17
C ALA A 163 18.65 5.74 -7.83
N TYR A 164 18.40 4.89 -6.82
CA TYR A 164 17.96 5.35 -5.50
C TYR A 164 19.09 5.83 -4.57
N ARG A 165 20.36 5.59 -4.89
CA ARG A 165 21.52 6.13 -4.13
C ARG A 165 21.76 7.62 -4.39
N ALA A 166 21.41 8.11 -5.58
CA ALA A 166 21.73 9.46 -6.03
C ALA A 166 20.76 10.52 -5.47
N GLU A 167 20.81 10.79 -4.16
CA GLU A 167 19.89 11.74 -3.49
C GLU A 167 19.93 13.18 -4.04
N ALA A 168 20.96 13.55 -4.82
CA ALA A 168 21.17 14.93 -5.27
C ALA A 168 21.07 15.18 -6.79
N ALA A 169 21.02 14.15 -7.65
CA ALA A 169 21.15 14.37 -9.10
C ALA A 169 20.50 13.29 -9.98
N TRP A 170 19.17 13.17 -9.95
CA TRP A 170 18.47 12.47 -11.02
C TRP A 170 18.59 13.26 -12.32
N THR A 171 19.47 12.81 -13.21
CA THR A 171 19.50 13.29 -14.60
C THR A 171 18.25 12.78 -15.32
N THR A 172 17.93 13.39 -16.46
CA THR A 172 16.84 12.89 -17.32
C THR A 172 17.10 11.45 -17.77
N ASP A 173 18.38 11.08 -17.93
CA ASP A 173 18.78 9.76 -18.39
C ASP A 173 18.58 8.71 -17.29
N SER A 174 19.05 8.94 -16.06
CA SER A 174 18.84 7.96 -14.96
C SER A 174 17.37 7.79 -14.60
N ALA A 175 16.60 8.85 -14.76
CA ALA A 175 15.16 8.87 -14.68
C ALA A 175 14.50 7.97 -15.75
N GLN A 176 14.96 8.09 -17.00
CA GLN A 176 14.50 7.27 -18.12
C GLN A 176 14.86 5.79 -17.91
N ASP A 177 16.09 5.51 -17.48
CA ASP A 177 16.54 4.14 -17.17
C ASP A 177 15.66 3.51 -16.08
N LEU A 178 15.41 4.23 -14.98
CA LEU A 178 14.51 3.76 -13.93
C LEU A 178 13.10 3.49 -14.44
N TYR A 179 12.57 4.35 -15.31
CA TYR A 179 11.28 4.13 -15.96
C TYR A 179 11.26 2.84 -16.77
N GLU A 180 12.28 2.61 -17.59
CA GLU A 180 12.37 1.43 -18.44
C GLU A 180 12.51 0.14 -17.63
N MET A 181 13.34 0.15 -16.58
CA MET A 181 13.49 -0.99 -15.66
C MET A 181 12.16 -1.33 -14.97
N LEU A 182 11.47 -0.34 -14.40
CA LEU A 182 10.19 -0.55 -13.73
C LEU A 182 9.08 -0.97 -14.71
N LEU A 183 9.08 -0.43 -15.93
CA LEU A 183 8.14 -0.79 -16.99
C LEU A 183 8.30 -2.26 -17.38
N VAL A 184 9.53 -2.73 -17.63
CA VAL A 184 9.79 -4.12 -18.02
C VAL A 184 9.51 -5.06 -16.84
N LEU A 185 9.95 -4.73 -15.62
CA LEU A 185 9.67 -5.52 -14.43
C LEU A 185 8.16 -5.67 -14.18
N HIS A 186 7.41 -4.57 -14.24
CA HIS A 186 5.96 -4.59 -14.06
C HIS A 186 5.26 -5.47 -15.12
N ASN A 187 5.66 -5.36 -16.39
CA ASN A 187 5.07 -6.22 -17.43
C ASN A 187 5.42 -7.69 -17.20
N ALA A 188 6.67 -8.01 -16.84
CA ALA A 188 7.09 -9.38 -16.55
C ALA A 188 6.32 -9.99 -15.37
N LEU A 189 6.03 -9.21 -14.33
CA LEU A 189 5.17 -9.62 -13.23
C LEU A 189 3.73 -9.83 -13.70
N ALA A 190 3.16 -8.85 -14.42
CA ALA A 190 1.76 -8.85 -14.86
C ALA A 190 1.41 -10.03 -15.78
N VAL A 191 2.34 -10.47 -16.64
CA VAL A 191 2.11 -11.63 -17.52
C VAL A 191 2.55 -12.97 -16.92
N GLY A 192 3.06 -12.98 -15.68
CA GLY A 192 3.46 -14.21 -14.98
C GLY A 192 4.82 -14.78 -15.38
N ILE A 193 5.69 -14.00 -16.04
CA ILE A 193 7.05 -14.45 -16.39
C ILE A 193 7.85 -14.77 -15.14
N VAL A 194 7.83 -13.87 -14.15
CA VAL A 194 8.58 -14.07 -12.88
C VAL A 194 8.02 -15.27 -12.12
N HIS A 195 6.70 -15.43 -12.09
CA HIS A 195 6.05 -16.58 -11.49
C HIS A 195 6.50 -17.89 -12.16
N HIS A 196 6.50 -17.94 -13.49
CA HIS A 196 6.96 -19.11 -14.25
C HIS A 196 8.45 -19.45 -14.00
N LEU A 197 9.31 -18.43 -13.87
CA LEU A 197 10.72 -18.64 -13.53
C LEU A 197 10.89 -19.26 -12.12
N ILE A 198 9.94 -19.05 -11.21
CA ILE A 198 9.96 -19.58 -9.84
C ILE A 198 9.20 -20.91 -9.72
N THR A 199 8.13 -21.15 -10.49
CA THR A 199 7.36 -22.41 -10.38
C THR A 199 7.79 -23.46 -11.39
N GLY A 200 8.49 -23.07 -12.45
CA GLY A 200 8.89 -23.95 -13.53
C GLY A 200 9.92 -25.00 -13.10
N PRO A 201 11.12 -24.62 -12.63
CA PRO A 201 12.12 -25.58 -12.19
C PRO A 201 11.80 -26.11 -10.80
N THR A 202 11.92 -27.43 -10.62
CA THR A 202 11.78 -28.06 -9.31
C THR A 202 12.83 -27.54 -8.34
N GLY A 203 12.42 -27.10 -7.14
CA GLY A 203 13.33 -26.75 -6.05
C GLY A 203 13.61 -25.26 -5.85
N ILE A 204 13.31 -24.37 -6.81
CA ILE A 204 13.65 -22.95 -6.65
C ILE A 204 12.71 -22.24 -5.66
N ALA A 205 11.43 -22.60 -5.63
CA ALA A 205 10.47 -22.06 -4.67
C ALA A 205 10.87 -22.47 -3.24
N GLU A 206 11.22 -23.73 -3.03
CA GLU A 206 11.75 -24.23 -1.76
C GLU A 206 13.11 -23.60 -1.42
N HIS A 207 13.96 -23.36 -2.43
CA HIS A 207 15.22 -22.66 -2.24
C HIS A 207 15.00 -21.23 -1.73
N LEU A 208 14.12 -20.47 -2.38
CA LEU A 208 13.77 -19.10 -1.99
C LEU A 208 13.18 -19.06 -0.57
N ASP A 209 12.32 -20.03 -0.24
CA ASP A 209 11.73 -20.16 1.09
C ASP A 209 12.79 -20.51 2.15
N SER A 210 13.68 -21.46 1.86
CA SER A 210 14.78 -21.83 2.77
C SER A 210 15.78 -20.69 3.01
N LYS A 211 15.81 -19.69 2.13
CA LYS A 211 16.62 -18.48 2.27
C LYS A 211 15.83 -17.31 2.87
N ARG A 212 14.51 -17.43 2.97
CA ARG A 212 13.64 -16.45 3.66
C ARG A 212 13.87 -16.58 5.16
N TYR A 213 14.14 -15.47 5.84
CA TYR A 213 14.49 -15.42 7.27
C TYR A 213 15.71 -16.27 7.69
N ALA A 214 16.47 -16.82 6.76
CA ALA A 214 17.79 -17.40 7.01
C ALA A 214 18.81 -16.29 7.27
N ARG A 215 18.53 -15.44 8.28
CA ARG A 215 19.44 -14.39 8.71
C ARG A 215 20.58 -15.09 9.47
N PRO A 216 21.85 -14.90 9.09
CA PRO A 216 22.97 -15.33 9.91
C PRO A 216 22.80 -14.71 11.30
N ALA A 217 23.00 -15.49 12.37
CA ALA A 217 22.85 -15.06 13.76
C ALA A 217 23.81 -13.91 14.19
N GLU A 218 24.55 -13.32 13.24
CA GLU A 218 25.67 -12.41 13.47
C GLU A 218 25.41 -10.97 13.00
N HIS A 219 24.23 -10.61 12.50
CA HIS A 219 23.99 -9.23 12.05
C HIS A 219 23.90 -8.21 13.19
N HIS A 220 24.62 -7.10 12.96
CA HIS A 220 24.98 -6.05 13.89
C HIS A 220 23.75 -5.15 14.21
N PRO A 221 23.53 -4.78 15.50
CA PRO A 221 22.47 -3.84 15.93
C PRO A 221 22.49 -2.47 15.22
N LEU A 222 23.56 -2.15 14.50
CA LEU A 222 23.76 -0.89 13.80
C LEU A 222 23.01 -0.81 12.47
N GLU A 223 22.76 -1.92 11.77
CA GLU A 223 21.96 -1.94 10.54
C GLU A 223 20.46 -1.95 10.85
N ASP A 224 20.05 -2.69 11.88
CA ASP A 224 18.70 -2.58 12.44
C ASP A 224 18.50 -1.17 13.03
N ALA A 225 19.55 -0.55 13.59
CA ALA A 225 19.51 0.88 13.91
C ALA A 225 19.43 1.74 12.65
N ILE A 226 20.16 1.55 11.56
CA ILE A 226 20.00 2.43 10.37
C ILE A 226 18.60 2.27 9.72
N LEU A 227 17.98 1.09 9.81
CA LEU A 227 16.60 0.85 9.37
C LEU A 227 15.56 1.38 10.37
N ASN A 228 15.86 1.41 11.67
CA ASN A 228 14.98 1.89 12.75
C ASN A 228 15.34 3.30 13.32
N SER A 229 16.43 3.94 12.90
CA SER A 229 17.01 5.19 13.46
C SER A 229 16.94 6.38 12.50
N TYR A 230 16.05 6.31 11.50
CA TYR A 230 15.43 7.55 11.03
C TYR A 230 14.62 8.12 12.22
N GLY A 231 15.29 8.97 12.99
CA GLY A 231 14.95 9.32 14.37
C GLY A 231 13.66 10.14 14.59
N PRO A 232 13.35 10.44 15.86
CA PRO A 232 12.08 11.00 16.32
C PRO A 232 11.72 12.40 15.77
N ASP A 233 12.64 13.10 15.11
CA ASP A 233 12.38 14.44 14.54
C ASP A 233 11.83 14.43 13.11
N ILE A 234 11.72 13.25 12.48
CA ILE A 234 11.00 13.10 11.20
C ILE A 234 10.11 11.87 11.30
N ALA A 235 9.18 11.88 12.24
CA ALA A 235 8.05 10.95 12.29
C ALA A 235 7.09 11.20 11.10
N ALA A 236 7.56 11.05 9.85
CA ALA A 236 6.60 10.76 8.79
C ALA A 236 5.83 9.52 9.26
N PRO A 237 4.50 9.58 9.45
CA PRO A 237 3.76 8.39 9.84
C PRO A 237 4.03 7.37 8.75
N SER A 238 4.75 6.32 9.11
CA SER A 238 4.96 5.13 8.28
C SER A 238 3.63 4.39 8.21
N ALA A 239 2.64 5.04 7.62
CA ALA A 239 1.42 4.42 7.18
C ALA A 239 1.77 3.69 5.89
N SER A 240 1.57 2.37 5.90
CA SER A 240 1.34 1.57 4.70
C SER A 240 2.58 1.22 3.84
N ALA A 241 3.26 0.13 4.23
CA ALA A 241 3.47 -1.03 3.34
C ALA A 241 4.39 -2.11 3.95
N ALA A 242 5.18 -1.77 4.96
CA ALA A 242 5.88 -2.75 5.79
C ALA A 242 5.15 -2.83 7.13
N GLY A 243 3.93 -3.37 7.13
CA GLY A 243 3.48 -4.00 8.36
C GLY A 243 4.46 -5.14 8.58
N GLU A 244 5.28 -5.03 9.62
CA GLU A 244 6.14 -6.12 10.08
C GLU A 244 5.25 -7.36 10.23
N ASP A 245 5.40 -8.24 9.25
CA ASP A 245 4.82 -9.57 9.17
C ASP A 245 5.62 -10.49 10.09
N GLU A 246 5.67 -10.11 11.37
CA GLU A 246 6.32 -10.89 12.42
C GLU A 246 5.26 -11.64 13.20
N GLY A 247 5.02 -12.89 12.78
CA GLY A 247 4.59 -13.95 13.70
C GLY A 247 3.12 -14.36 13.70
N GLY A 248 2.37 -14.13 12.61
CA GLY A 248 1.05 -14.73 12.44
C GLY A 248 1.12 -16.10 11.77
N ASP A 249 0.37 -17.07 12.29
CA ASP A 249 0.11 -18.43 11.75
C ASP A 249 -0.69 -18.36 10.42
N GLU A 250 -0.31 -17.47 9.51
CA GLU A 250 -0.75 -17.54 8.12
C GLU A 250 -0.13 -18.81 7.55
N ARG A 251 -1.01 -19.75 7.16
CA ARG A 251 -0.68 -20.92 6.35
C ARG A 251 0.43 -20.49 5.38
N PRO A 252 1.63 -21.12 5.41
CA PRO A 252 2.83 -20.57 4.80
C PRO A 252 2.47 -20.10 3.41
N ASP A 253 2.50 -18.77 3.24
CA ASP A 253 2.24 -18.14 1.96
C ASP A 253 3.03 -18.94 0.92
N ASP A 254 2.36 -19.35 -0.17
CA ASP A 254 3.06 -19.98 -1.29
C ASP A 254 4.33 -19.15 -1.55
N PRO A 255 5.53 -19.73 -1.40
CA PRO A 255 6.78 -18.98 -1.41
C PRO A 255 6.93 -18.19 -2.71
N THR A 256 6.35 -18.69 -3.79
CA THR A 256 6.23 -18.02 -5.08
C THR A 256 5.44 -16.71 -5.00
N MET A 257 4.30 -16.74 -4.29
CA MET A 257 3.44 -15.60 -4.10
C MET A 257 4.11 -14.55 -3.22
N SER A 258 4.90 -14.96 -2.22
CA SER A 258 5.64 -14.02 -1.36
C SER A 258 6.66 -13.19 -2.17
N VAL A 259 7.44 -13.83 -3.05
CA VAL A 259 8.41 -13.14 -3.91
C VAL A 259 7.72 -12.26 -4.93
N THR A 260 6.69 -12.78 -5.61
CA THR A 260 5.94 -12.01 -6.60
C THR A 260 5.29 -10.77 -5.97
N ARG A 261 4.65 -10.94 -4.80
CA ARG A 261 4.05 -9.84 -4.02
C ARG A 261 5.09 -8.81 -3.62
N TYR A 262 6.24 -9.24 -3.11
CA TYR A 262 7.35 -8.34 -2.79
C TYR A 262 7.81 -7.53 -4.02
N LEU A 263 8.00 -8.17 -5.18
CA LEU A 263 8.45 -7.49 -6.39
C LEU A 263 7.40 -6.49 -6.92
N HIS A 264 6.10 -6.78 -6.78
CA HIS A 264 5.05 -5.79 -7.07
C HIS A 264 5.21 -4.52 -6.22
N THR A 265 5.69 -4.62 -4.97
CA THR A 265 5.92 -3.43 -4.14
C THR A 265 7.00 -2.50 -4.70
N LEU A 266 7.92 -3.01 -5.54
CA LEU A 266 8.94 -2.21 -6.22
C LEU A 266 8.34 -1.45 -7.42
N CYS A 267 7.28 -1.99 -8.03
CA CYS A 267 6.58 -1.40 -9.19
C CYS A 267 5.51 -0.37 -8.83
N ILE A 268 5.25 -0.09 -7.54
CA ILE A 268 4.12 0.75 -7.10
C ILE A 268 4.14 2.15 -7.72
N ALA A 269 5.31 2.75 -7.93
CA ALA A 269 5.42 4.09 -8.51
C ALA A 269 5.04 4.09 -10.00
N TYR A 270 5.39 3.01 -10.71
CA TYR A 270 4.97 2.80 -12.09
C TYR A 270 3.47 2.55 -12.19
N GLU A 271 2.92 1.70 -11.32
CA GLU A 271 1.48 1.43 -11.26
C GLU A 271 0.69 2.72 -10.99
N ALA A 272 1.14 3.53 -10.04
CA ALA A 272 0.57 4.84 -9.74
C ALA A 272 0.62 5.78 -10.96
N ALA A 273 1.78 5.91 -11.60
CA ALA A 273 1.94 6.77 -12.79
C ALA A 273 1.06 6.30 -13.96
N ASN A 274 0.96 4.98 -14.16
CA ASN A 274 0.14 4.39 -15.20
C ASN A 274 -1.35 4.59 -14.91
N PHE A 275 -1.78 4.37 -13.67
CA PHE A 275 -3.14 4.60 -13.22
C PHE A 275 -3.54 6.06 -13.43
N TYR A 276 -2.76 7.02 -12.95
CA TYR A 276 -3.10 8.44 -13.09
C TYR A 276 -3.10 8.91 -14.54
N THR A 277 -2.15 8.42 -15.35
CA THR A 277 -2.15 8.77 -16.78
C THR A 277 -3.39 8.21 -17.49
N SER A 278 -3.74 6.96 -17.23
CA SER A 278 -4.92 6.31 -17.81
C SER A 278 -6.23 6.89 -17.29
N TYR A 279 -6.28 7.22 -16.00
CA TYR A 279 -7.42 7.88 -15.38
C TYR A 279 -7.65 9.26 -16.01
N GLY A 280 -6.59 10.08 -16.10
CA GLY A 280 -6.68 11.38 -16.76
C GLY A 280 -7.08 11.28 -18.23
N GLN A 281 -6.59 10.28 -18.98
CA GLN A 281 -7.03 10.03 -20.35
C GLN A 281 -8.53 9.73 -20.47
N ARG A 282 -9.10 8.94 -19.54
CA ARG A 282 -10.54 8.63 -19.54
C ARG A 282 -11.41 9.83 -19.15
N MET A 283 -10.89 10.69 -18.28
CA MET A 283 -11.58 11.90 -17.84
C MET A 283 -11.42 13.06 -18.83
N ALA A 284 -10.48 12.96 -19.78
CA ALA A 284 -10.09 14.04 -20.65
C ALA A 284 -10.92 14.11 -21.95
N SER A 285 -11.72 15.16 -22.07
CA SER A 285 -12.02 15.81 -23.36
C SER A 285 -10.91 16.79 -23.79
N GLN A 286 -9.80 16.89 -23.02
CA GLN A 286 -8.83 18.00 -23.08
C GLN A 286 -7.48 17.63 -22.33
N PRO A 287 -6.30 18.19 -22.71
CA PRO A 287 -4.96 17.93 -22.14
C PRO A 287 -4.72 18.09 -20.66
N MET A 288 -3.76 17.29 -20.18
CA MET A 288 -3.48 17.08 -18.77
C MET A 288 -2.35 17.99 -18.27
N GLN A 289 -2.63 18.82 -17.26
CA GLN A 289 -1.63 19.45 -16.39
C GLN A 289 -1.55 18.69 -15.07
N LEU A 290 -0.34 18.38 -14.59
CA LEU A 290 -0.10 17.81 -13.25
C LEU A 290 0.08 18.95 -12.26
N GLN A 291 -0.79 19.03 -11.26
CA GLN A 291 -0.65 19.92 -10.10
C GLN A 291 -0.41 19.05 -8.86
N ALA A 292 0.36 19.55 -7.90
CA ALA A 292 0.70 18.83 -6.69
C ALA A 292 0.41 19.72 -5.48
N TYR A 293 -0.40 19.19 -4.58
CA TYR A 293 -0.83 19.84 -3.35
C TYR A 293 -0.26 19.08 -2.17
N THR A 294 0.14 19.83 -1.15
CA THR A 294 0.58 19.29 0.12
C THR A 294 -0.47 19.68 1.15
N ILE A 295 -1.12 18.68 1.73
CA ILE A 295 -2.16 18.79 2.74
C ILE A 295 -1.48 18.45 4.08
N SER A 296 -1.39 19.41 4.98
CA SER A 296 -0.92 19.16 6.34
C SER A 296 -2.12 18.99 7.25
N CYS A 297 -2.19 17.86 7.95
CA CYS A 297 -3.19 17.63 8.98
C CYS A 297 -2.48 17.39 10.31
N ILE A 298 -2.93 18.10 11.34
CA ILE A 298 -2.45 17.91 12.71
C ILE A 298 -3.53 17.10 13.43
N PRO A 299 -3.36 15.78 13.56
CA PRO A 299 -4.36 14.95 14.21
C PRO A 299 -4.49 15.35 15.68
N THR A 300 -5.72 15.37 16.17
CA THR A 300 -5.95 15.40 17.61
C THR A 300 -5.81 13.97 18.13
N VAL A 301 -4.61 13.60 18.55
CA VAL A 301 -4.34 12.27 19.11
C VAL A 301 -4.98 12.19 20.50
N PRO A 302 -5.95 11.28 20.73
CA PRO A 302 -6.51 11.11 22.06
C PRO A 302 -5.47 10.53 23.02
N ASP A 303 -5.49 10.97 24.27
CA ASP A 303 -4.65 10.41 25.34
C ASP A 303 -5.20 9.03 25.77
N VAL A 304 -4.76 7.98 25.07
CA VAL A 304 -5.18 6.60 25.35
C VAL A 304 -4.27 6.04 26.43
N THR A 305 -4.82 5.96 27.65
CA THR A 305 -4.13 5.43 28.84
C THR A 305 -4.49 3.97 29.13
N ALA A 306 -3.73 3.33 30.02
CA ALA A 306 -4.09 2.02 30.58
C ALA A 306 -5.53 1.99 31.13
N ALA A 307 -5.93 3.03 31.87
CA ALA A 307 -7.28 3.17 32.40
C ALA A 307 -8.36 3.22 31.31
N THR A 308 -8.06 3.90 30.19
CA THR A 308 -8.97 3.97 29.03
C THR A 308 -9.22 2.58 28.45
N VAL A 309 -8.18 1.75 28.36
CA VAL A 309 -8.29 0.38 27.86
C VAL A 309 -9.01 -0.54 28.85
N CYS A 310 -8.74 -0.44 30.15
CA CYS A 310 -9.47 -1.20 31.17
C CYS A 310 -10.98 -0.87 31.15
N GLU A 311 -11.32 0.42 31.05
CA GLU A 311 -12.73 0.85 30.96
C GLU A 311 -13.39 0.32 29.69
N PHE A 312 -12.70 0.40 28.55
CA PHE A 312 -13.18 -0.17 27.30
C PHE A 312 -13.38 -1.69 27.40
N ALA A 313 -12.40 -2.41 27.94
CA ALA A 313 -12.44 -3.86 28.11
C ALA A 313 -13.62 -4.29 28.97
N SER A 314 -13.82 -3.66 30.14
CA SER A 314 -14.96 -3.93 31.01
C SER A 314 -16.28 -3.72 30.28
N ARG A 315 -16.47 -2.57 29.62
CA ARG A 315 -17.70 -2.30 28.86
C ARG A 315 -17.90 -3.27 27.70
N PHE A 316 -16.81 -3.69 27.06
CA PHE A 316 -16.86 -4.62 25.95
C PHE A 316 -17.32 -6.00 26.42
N VAL A 317 -16.72 -6.53 27.49
CA VAL A 317 -17.09 -7.83 28.08
C VAL A 317 -18.51 -7.79 28.67
N ASP A 318 -18.90 -6.69 29.31
CA ASP A 318 -20.27 -6.52 29.82
C ASP A 318 -21.30 -6.55 28.69
N ARG A 319 -20.95 -5.98 27.53
CA ARG A 319 -21.83 -5.93 26.36
C ARG A 319 -21.84 -7.24 25.57
N PHE A 320 -20.70 -7.92 25.54
CA PHE A 320 -20.48 -9.15 24.79
C PHE A 320 -19.99 -10.23 25.75
N PRO A 321 -20.91 -10.95 26.42
CA PRO A 321 -20.52 -11.92 27.42
C PRO A 321 -19.82 -13.12 26.77
N PHE A 322 -18.57 -13.35 27.16
CA PHE A 322 -17.81 -14.55 26.80
C PHE A 322 -17.87 -15.57 27.94
N PRO A 323 -17.96 -16.87 27.65
CA PRO A 323 -18.03 -17.91 28.69
C PRO A 323 -16.67 -18.19 29.36
N ASP A 324 -15.60 -17.53 28.91
CA ASP A 324 -14.22 -17.78 29.33
C ASP A 324 -13.55 -16.48 29.79
N THR A 325 -12.74 -16.54 30.85
CA THR A 325 -11.97 -15.41 31.41
C THR A 325 -10.71 -15.08 30.60
N THR A 326 -10.43 -15.85 29.55
CA THR A 326 -9.29 -15.64 28.64
C THR A 326 -9.31 -14.27 27.95
N VAL A 327 -10.48 -13.67 27.79
CA VAL A 327 -10.64 -12.31 27.23
C VAL A 327 -10.05 -11.24 28.15
N ASP A 328 -10.22 -11.39 29.46
CA ASP A 328 -9.65 -10.45 30.44
C ASP A 328 -8.12 -10.47 30.39
N ALA A 329 -7.51 -11.66 30.30
CA ALA A 329 -6.06 -11.81 30.21
C ALA A 329 -5.46 -11.17 28.93
N ALA A 330 -6.20 -11.21 27.80
CA ALA A 330 -5.78 -10.54 26.57
C ALA A 330 -5.79 -9.01 26.72
N PHE A 331 -6.83 -8.46 27.37
CA PHE A 331 -6.89 -7.02 27.68
C PHE A 331 -5.80 -6.59 28.68
N GLU A 332 -5.50 -7.40 29.69
CA GLU A 332 -4.39 -7.15 30.62
C GLU A 332 -3.04 -7.09 29.90
N THR A 333 -2.82 -7.97 28.91
CA THR A 333 -1.61 -7.94 28.09
C THR A 333 -1.50 -6.64 27.29
N LEU A 334 -2.61 -6.15 26.74
CA LEU A 334 -2.67 -4.87 26.04
C LEU A 334 -2.37 -3.69 26.97
N VAL A 335 -2.92 -3.70 28.20
CA VAL A 335 -2.66 -2.70 29.23
C VAL A 335 -1.16 -2.63 29.55
N VAL A 336 -0.52 -3.78 29.82
CA VAL A 336 0.93 -3.85 30.08
C VAL A 336 1.75 -3.35 28.89
N SER A 337 1.29 -3.57 27.65
CA SER A 337 1.96 -3.05 26.45
C SER A 337 1.89 -1.52 26.37
N LEU A 338 0.74 -0.92 26.70
CA LEU A 338 0.54 0.53 26.66
C LEU A 338 1.30 1.27 27.78
N GLU A 339 1.48 0.63 28.93
CA GLU A 339 2.36 1.16 29.98
C GLU A 339 3.83 1.25 29.53
N LYS A 340 4.24 0.38 28.60
CA LYS A 340 5.62 0.35 28.07
C LYS A 340 5.80 1.25 26.85
N LYS A 341 4.76 1.42 26.03
CA LYS A 341 4.81 2.19 24.78
C LYS A 341 3.54 3.01 24.63
N ALA A 342 3.70 4.32 24.44
CA ALA A 342 2.59 5.22 24.14
C ALA A 342 1.80 4.75 22.91
N PHE A 343 0.48 4.96 22.93
CA PHE A 343 -0.39 4.63 21.81
C PHE A 343 -0.02 5.47 20.59
N ASP A 344 0.48 4.79 19.55
CA ASP A 344 0.87 5.41 18.29
C ASP A 344 -0.24 5.20 17.27
N ALA A 345 -1.05 6.24 17.06
CA ALA A 345 -2.09 6.27 16.05
C ALA A 345 -1.94 7.49 15.17
N ALA A 346 -2.29 7.31 13.90
CA ALA A 346 -2.17 8.34 12.88
C ALA A 346 -3.48 8.48 12.10
N GLU A 347 -3.69 9.68 11.57
CA GLU A 347 -4.61 9.87 10.45
C GLU A 347 -4.03 9.21 9.21
N HIS A 348 -4.83 8.36 8.56
CA HIS A 348 -4.42 7.76 7.28
C HIS A 348 -4.66 8.76 6.17
N ALA A 349 -3.71 8.88 5.25
CA ALA A 349 -3.79 9.82 4.14
C ALA A 349 -5.06 9.61 3.29
N GLU A 350 -5.46 8.35 3.08
CA GLU A 350 -6.69 8.01 2.38
C GLU A 350 -7.91 8.56 3.11
N ALA A 351 -7.99 8.40 4.43
CA ALA A 351 -9.12 8.89 5.21
C ALA A 351 -9.18 10.43 5.18
N VAL A 352 -8.04 11.11 5.27
CA VAL A 352 -7.95 12.58 5.17
C VAL A 352 -8.53 13.06 3.84
N LEU A 353 -8.13 12.43 2.72
CA LEU A 353 -8.67 12.76 1.39
C LEU A 353 -10.18 12.49 1.28
N MET A 354 -10.67 11.40 1.85
CA MET A 354 -12.12 11.11 1.90
C MET A 354 -12.88 12.17 2.70
N SER A 355 -12.31 12.63 3.82
CA SER A 355 -12.95 13.65 4.65
C SER A 355 -13.01 15.00 3.95
N LEU A 356 -11.93 15.39 3.27
CA LEU A 356 -11.90 16.60 2.43
C LEU A 356 -12.92 16.51 1.30
N ALA A 357 -13.06 15.34 0.68
CA ALA A 357 -14.06 15.11 -0.35
C ALA A 357 -15.50 15.23 0.19
N CYS A 358 -15.79 14.60 1.33
CA CYS A 358 -17.09 14.66 2.00
C CYS A 358 -17.46 16.11 2.41
N SER A 359 -16.48 16.81 2.95
CA SER A 359 -16.56 18.21 3.34
C SER A 359 -16.86 19.13 2.16
N SER A 360 -16.17 18.92 1.03
CA SER A 360 -16.39 19.70 -0.19
C SER A 360 -17.78 19.48 -0.78
N LEU A 361 -18.29 18.23 -0.72
CA LEU A 361 -19.63 17.88 -1.21
C LEU A 361 -20.73 18.49 -0.33
N SER A 362 -20.52 18.53 0.98
CA SER A 362 -21.49 19.04 1.95
C SER A 362 -21.54 20.57 2.01
N GLY A 363 -20.52 21.25 1.47
CA GLY A 363 -20.37 22.71 1.56
C GLY A 363 -20.13 23.22 2.98
N THR A 364 -19.82 22.32 3.93
CA THR A 364 -19.72 22.60 5.37
C THR A 364 -18.36 23.11 5.80
N VAL A 365 -17.37 23.10 4.91
CA VAL A 365 -16.01 23.49 5.28
C VAL A 365 -15.72 24.95 4.96
N ALA A 366 -15.62 25.73 6.04
CA ALA A 366 -14.73 26.87 6.12
C ALA A 366 -13.36 26.34 6.55
N VAL A 367 -12.49 25.96 5.60
CA VAL A 367 -11.08 25.83 5.96
C VAL A 367 -10.60 27.26 6.22
N GLU A 368 -10.21 27.57 7.44
CA GLU A 368 -9.58 28.86 7.74
C GLU A 368 -8.23 28.94 7.00
N GLY A 369 -7.99 30.04 6.28
CA GLY A 369 -6.72 30.29 5.57
C GLY A 369 -6.67 29.84 4.10
N ILE A 370 -7.83 29.60 3.51
CA ILE A 370 -8.02 29.12 2.14
C ILE A 370 -8.48 30.34 1.31
N ASP A 371 -7.51 30.97 0.61
CA ASP A 371 -7.68 32.04 -0.39
C ASP A 371 -7.85 31.40 -1.79
N SER A 372 -8.36 32.15 -2.79
CA SER A 372 -8.81 31.75 -4.16
C SER A 372 -8.24 30.52 -4.90
N GLU A 373 -7.06 29.98 -4.53
CA GLU A 373 -6.54 28.67 -4.94
C GLU A 373 -7.48 27.49 -4.57
N ASP A 374 -8.44 27.71 -3.67
CA ASP A 374 -9.40 26.69 -3.22
C ASP A 374 -10.42 26.28 -4.26
N ALA A 375 -10.71 27.15 -5.23
CA ALA A 375 -11.62 26.80 -6.30
C ALA A 375 -11.09 25.58 -7.07
N ALA A 376 -9.76 25.48 -7.21
CA ALA A 376 -9.13 24.32 -7.84
C ALA A 376 -9.29 23.07 -6.96
N ILE A 377 -8.91 23.13 -5.67
CA ILE A 377 -9.02 21.96 -4.77
C ILE A 377 -10.47 21.50 -4.62
N GLN A 378 -11.41 22.42 -4.43
CA GLN A 378 -12.83 22.10 -4.39
C GLN A 378 -13.32 21.51 -5.70
N SER A 379 -12.86 21.99 -6.85
CA SER A 379 -13.28 21.43 -8.15
C SER A 379 -12.93 19.95 -8.30
N ILE A 380 -11.86 19.50 -7.64
CA ILE A 380 -11.39 18.11 -7.68
C ILE A 380 -12.38 17.21 -6.96
N PHE A 381 -12.77 17.63 -5.76
CA PHE A 381 -13.64 16.87 -4.88
C PHE A 381 -15.13 16.98 -5.24
N ARG A 382 -15.51 17.91 -6.13
CA ARG A 382 -16.86 18.00 -6.70
C ARG A 382 -17.14 16.94 -7.76
N THR A 383 -16.18 16.10 -8.10
CA THR A 383 -16.41 14.95 -8.97
C THR A 383 -17.14 13.84 -8.22
N THR A 384 -18.03 13.10 -8.91
CA THR A 384 -18.75 11.98 -8.29
C THR A 384 -17.84 10.82 -7.91
N ARG A 385 -16.65 10.74 -8.53
CA ARG A 385 -15.65 9.69 -8.32
C ARG A 385 -14.30 10.32 -7.95
N VAL A 386 -13.92 10.19 -6.69
CA VAL A 386 -12.68 10.76 -6.17
C VAL A 386 -11.64 9.66 -6.00
N PRO A 387 -10.53 9.66 -6.76
CA PRO A 387 -9.42 8.73 -6.53
C PRO A 387 -8.69 9.08 -5.23
N VAL A 388 -8.62 8.13 -4.30
CA VAL A 388 -8.11 8.35 -2.92
C VAL A 388 -6.79 7.60 -2.64
N GLY A 389 -6.32 6.77 -3.57
CA GLY A 389 -5.02 6.10 -3.45
C GLY A 389 -4.50 5.61 -4.79
N VAL A 390 -3.33 4.96 -4.77
CA VAL A 390 -2.73 4.24 -5.92
C VAL A 390 -2.29 2.80 -5.60
N SER A 391 -2.28 2.41 -4.32
CA SER A 391 -2.04 1.01 -3.95
C SER A 391 -3.27 0.15 -4.23
N GLU A 392 -3.05 -1.12 -4.60
CA GLU A 392 -4.12 -2.11 -4.85
C GLU A 392 -4.98 -2.44 -3.62
N LYS A 393 -4.52 -2.05 -2.44
CA LYS A 393 -5.17 -2.32 -1.18
C LYS A 393 -4.93 -1.13 -0.24
N CYS A 394 -5.91 -0.87 0.61
CA CYS A 394 -5.78 0.06 1.73
C CYS A 394 -6.06 -0.68 3.04
N CYS A 395 -5.89 0.01 4.18
CA CYS A 395 -6.26 -0.57 5.47
C CYS A 395 -7.78 -0.85 5.52
N PHE A 396 -8.18 -1.74 6.42
CA PHE A 396 -9.58 -2.09 6.61
C PHE A 396 -10.47 -0.87 6.93
N CYS A 397 -9.99 0.02 7.80
CA CYS A 397 -10.72 1.22 8.22
C CYS A 397 -11.00 2.17 7.05
N CYS A 398 -9.99 2.48 6.23
CA CYS A 398 -10.16 3.33 5.04
C CYS A 398 -11.11 2.71 4.02
N HIS A 399 -11.02 1.39 3.79
CA HIS A 399 -11.94 0.69 2.88
C HIS A 399 -13.39 0.75 3.37
N LYS A 400 -13.62 0.50 4.67
CA LYS A 400 -14.97 0.58 5.24
C LYS A 400 -15.48 2.02 5.28
N LEU A 401 -14.63 3.00 5.57
CA LEU A 401 -14.99 4.41 5.48
C LEU A 401 -15.46 4.80 4.08
N ALA A 402 -14.72 4.43 3.03
CA ALA A 402 -15.13 4.67 1.64
C ALA A 402 -16.50 4.05 1.31
N SER A 403 -16.73 2.83 1.79
CA SER A 403 -18.01 2.12 1.60
C SER A 403 -19.17 2.86 2.28
N LEU A 404 -18.97 3.30 3.53
CA LEU A 404 -19.97 4.06 4.27
C LEU A 404 -20.26 5.43 3.65
N LEU A 405 -19.23 6.13 3.18
CA LEU A 405 -19.38 7.43 2.50
C LEU A 405 -20.15 7.29 1.18
N LYS A 406 -19.91 6.21 0.43
CA LYS A 406 -20.71 5.90 -0.78
C LYS A 406 -22.18 5.67 -0.44
N GLN A 407 -22.47 4.93 0.64
CA GLN A 407 -23.83 4.61 1.06
C GLN A 407 -24.58 5.83 1.62
N ARG A 408 -23.92 6.63 2.47
CA ARG A 408 -24.55 7.73 3.22
C ARG A 408 -24.53 9.06 2.49
N ALA A 409 -23.44 9.36 1.79
CA ALA A 409 -23.22 10.66 1.14
C ALA A 409 -23.21 10.57 -0.40
N GLY A 410 -23.36 9.38 -0.99
CA GLY A 410 -23.26 9.18 -2.43
C GLY A 410 -21.85 9.44 -3.00
N LEU A 411 -20.83 9.56 -2.13
CA LEU A 411 -19.46 9.87 -2.51
C LEU A 411 -18.72 8.58 -2.91
N GLU A 412 -18.41 8.41 -4.20
CA GLU A 412 -17.66 7.25 -4.67
C GLU A 412 -16.15 7.50 -4.56
N CYS A 413 -15.54 7.07 -3.45
CA CYS A 413 -14.10 7.05 -3.31
C CYS A 413 -13.50 5.87 -4.10
N VAL A 414 -12.73 6.16 -5.14
CA VAL A 414 -12.02 5.16 -5.94
C VAL A 414 -10.72 4.79 -5.21
N LEU A 415 -10.78 3.69 -4.49
CA LEU A 415 -9.61 3.01 -3.94
C LEU A 415 -9.11 2.02 -5.02
N PRO A 416 -7.84 2.12 -5.48
CA PRO A 416 -7.29 1.17 -6.42
C PRO A 416 -7.25 -0.22 -5.81
N GLY A 417 -7.58 -1.20 -6.64
CA GLY A 417 -7.81 -2.59 -6.25
C GLY A 417 -9.04 -2.77 -5.36
N GLN A 418 -9.77 -3.86 -5.57
CA GLN A 418 -11.04 -4.12 -4.88
C GLN A 418 -10.84 -4.64 -3.44
N GLY A 419 -9.67 -4.42 -2.83
CA GLY A 419 -9.23 -5.16 -1.65
C GLY A 419 -8.87 -4.30 -0.45
N THR A 420 -9.04 -4.90 0.72
CA THR A 420 -8.36 -4.49 1.94
C THR A 420 -7.15 -5.40 2.16
N HIS A 421 -6.12 -4.92 2.85
CA HIS A 421 -5.09 -5.81 3.43
C HIS A 421 -5.62 -6.65 4.61
N SER A 422 -6.94 -6.63 4.86
CA SER A 422 -7.64 -7.17 6.04
C SER A 422 -7.02 -6.73 7.37
N THR A 423 -6.19 -5.69 7.32
CA THR A 423 -5.40 -5.19 8.43
C THR A 423 -6.06 -3.96 8.98
N ILE A 424 -6.28 -3.96 10.29
CA ILE A 424 -6.62 -2.76 11.05
C ILE A 424 -5.30 -2.17 11.54
N VAL A 425 -4.99 -0.97 11.06
CA VAL A 425 -3.86 -0.16 11.54
C VAL A 425 -4.44 0.87 12.52
N PRO A 426 -3.71 1.25 13.60
CA PRO A 426 -4.12 2.37 14.45
C PRO A 426 -4.55 3.57 13.62
N TRP A 427 -5.73 4.09 13.93
CA TRP A 427 -6.45 5.02 13.05
C TRP A 427 -7.11 6.12 13.89
N ILE A 428 -6.88 7.36 13.50
CA ILE A 428 -7.57 8.54 14.04
C ILE A 428 -8.52 9.04 12.96
N PRO A 429 -9.82 9.26 13.27
CA PRO A 429 -10.76 9.84 12.33
C PRO A 429 -10.34 11.27 11.99
N PRO A 430 -10.14 11.60 10.71
CA PRO A 430 -9.86 12.98 10.31
C PRO A 430 -11.08 13.88 10.56
N PRO A 431 -10.88 15.18 10.78
CA PRO A 431 -11.97 16.14 10.94
C PRO A 431 -12.79 16.27 9.66
N GLY A 432 -14.09 16.54 9.77
CA GLY A 432 -15.00 16.76 8.62
C GLY A 432 -15.87 15.56 8.24
N LEU A 433 -15.68 14.41 8.88
CA LEU A 433 -16.56 13.25 8.72
C LEU A 433 -17.84 13.40 9.56
N SER A 434 -18.98 12.94 9.01
CA SER A 434 -20.25 12.93 9.75
C SER A 434 -20.16 12.01 10.98
N PRO A 435 -20.64 12.43 12.16
CA PRO A 435 -20.69 11.59 13.35
C PRO A 435 -21.39 10.24 13.12
N ASP A 436 -22.45 10.21 12.31
CA ASP A 436 -23.19 8.98 12.01
C ASP A 436 -22.31 7.94 11.30
N VAL A 437 -21.46 8.39 10.37
CA VAL A 437 -20.50 7.53 9.66
C VAL A 437 -19.47 6.97 10.63
N LEU A 438 -18.98 7.79 11.56
CA LEU A 438 -18.00 7.36 12.56
C LEU A 438 -18.60 6.37 13.57
N VAL A 439 -19.85 6.58 13.99
CA VAL A 439 -20.58 5.64 14.86
C VAL A 439 -20.77 4.30 14.15
N GLU A 440 -21.16 4.31 12.87
CA GLU A 440 -21.32 3.07 12.11
C GLU A 440 -19.99 2.32 11.92
N LEU A 441 -18.91 3.05 11.61
CA LEU A 441 -17.56 2.47 11.54
C LEU A 441 -17.13 1.86 12.87
N ARG A 442 -17.39 2.54 14.00
CA ARG A 442 -17.14 2.01 15.34
C ARG A 442 -17.90 0.70 15.59
N VAL A 443 -19.18 0.62 15.22
CA VAL A 443 -19.97 -0.61 15.37
C VAL A 443 -19.39 -1.74 14.53
N ILE A 444 -18.96 -1.46 13.29
CA ILE A 444 -18.30 -2.46 12.43
C ILE A 444 -17.01 -2.98 13.10
N LEU A 445 -16.16 -2.09 13.62
CA LEU A 445 -14.92 -2.47 14.29
C LEU A 445 -15.17 -3.30 15.57
N LEU A 446 -16.19 -2.96 16.36
CA LEU A 446 -16.58 -3.75 17.53
C LEU A 446 -17.03 -5.16 17.16
N ARG A 447 -17.79 -5.32 16.08
CA ARG A 447 -18.20 -6.64 15.57
C ARG A 447 -17.02 -7.45 15.08
N VAL A 448 -16.09 -6.81 14.38
CA VAL A 448 -14.83 -7.44 13.95
C VAL A 448 -14.04 -7.94 15.15
N LEU A 449 -13.88 -7.12 16.19
CA LEU A 449 -13.19 -7.52 17.41
C LEU A 449 -13.88 -8.71 18.09
N HIS A 450 -15.21 -8.65 18.22
CA HIS A 450 -16.01 -9.74 18.79
C HIS A 450 -15.82 -11.06 18.05
N SER A 451 -16.04 -11.05 16.72
CA SER A 451 -15.91 -12.24 15.87
C SER A 451 -14.49 -12.79 15.88
N THR A 452 -13.49 -11.91 15.97
CA THR A 452 -12.08 -12.31 16.12
C THR A 452 -11.85 -13.07 17.42
N ILE A 453 -12.35 -12.53 18.54
CA ILE A 453 -12.24 -13.18 19.85
C ILE A 453 -12.98 -14.53 19.84
N GLU A 454 -14.21 -14.60 19.33
CA GLU A 454 -14.97 -15.86 19.25
C GLU A 454 -14.22 -16.93 18.46
N THR A 455 -13.64 -16.56 17.31
CA THR A 455 -12.85 -17.48 16.48
C THR A 455 -11.65 -18.03 17.24
N VAL A 456 -10.93 -17.17 17.98
CA VAL A 456 -9.81 -17.59 18.83
C VAL A 456 -10.28 -18.57 19.91
N LEU A 457 -11.41 -18.28 20.56
CA LEU A 457 -11.93 -19.13 21.63
C LEU A 457 -12.36 -20.50 21.10
N ASP A 458 -12.98 -20.56 19.92
CA ASP A 458 -13.38 -21.82 19.29
C ASP A 458 -12.18 -22.65 18.84
N ASP A 459 -11.14 -22.01 18.29
CA ASP A 459 -9.87 -22.68 17.97
C ASP A 459 -9.25 -23.31 19.22
N ILE A 460 -9.20 -22.56 20.33
CA ILE A 460 -8.68 -23.07 21.61
C ILE A 460 -9.50 -24.26 22.10
N ARG A 461 -10.84 -24.17 22.06
CA ARG A 461 -11.72 -25.28 22.45
C ARG A 461 -11.53 -26.51 21.58
N SER A 462 -11.36 -26.32 20.28
CA SER A 462 -11.14 -27.42 19.32
C SER A 462 -9.78 -28.10 19.50
N ALA A 463 -8.77 -27.35 19.95
CA ALA A 463 -7.42 -27.84 20.21
C ALA A 463 -7.31 -28.54 21.58
N GLN A 464 -8.28 -28.38 22.48
CA GLN A 464 -8.28 -29.15 23.72
C GLN A 464 -8.52 -30.63 23.41
N PRO A 465 -7.58 -31.53 23.77
CA PRO A 465 -7.76 -32.95 23.52
C PRO A 465 -9.04 -33.41 24.22
N SER A 466 -9.88 -34.16 23.50
CA SER A 466 -11.04 -34.81 24.11
C SER A 466 -10.59 -35.51 25.39
N PRO A 467 -11.34 -35.38 26.50
CA PRO A 467 -10.94 -35.94 27.79
C PRO A 467 -10.56 -37.39 27.56
N ALA A 468 -9.26 -37.67 27.68
CA ALA A 468 -8.74 -39.00 27.41
C ALA A 468 -9.55 -39.95 28.28
N ASP A 469 -10.14 -40.98 27.65
CA ASP A 469 -10.69 -42.11 28.38
C ASP A 469 -9.64 -42.50 29.43
N PRO A 470 -10.01 -42.66 30.71
CA PRO A 470 -9.07 -42.85 31.80
C PRO A 470 -8.24 -44.11 31.56
N MET A 471 -7.16 -43.96 30.79
CA MET A 471 -6.24 -45.02 30.43
C MET A 471 -5.43 -45.35 31.67
N SER A 472 -5.26 -46.65 31.84
CA SER A 472 -4.63 -47.31 32.97
C SER A 472 -3.29 -46.69 33.39
N PRO A 473 -2.94 -46.72 34.68
CA PRO A 473 -2.05 -45.76 35.35
C PRO A 473 -0.55 -45.86 35.03
N THR A 474 -0.12 -46.43 33.90
CA THR A 474 1.25 -46.99 33.84
C THR A 474 2.31 -46.11 33.18
N GLU A 475 2.00 -45.06 32.41
CA GLU A 475 3.05 -44.25 31.76
C GLU A 475 2.73 -42.75 31.73
N ALA A 476 3.25 -42.00 32.71
CA ALA A 476 3.19 -40.55 32.75
C ALA A 476 4.56 -39.95 32.41
N HIS A 477 4.70 -39.37 31.22
CA HIS A 477 5.83 -38.51 30.87
C HIS A 477 5.46 -37.02 31.05
N PRO A 478 6.41 -36.14 31.45
CA PRO A 478 6.10 -34.73 31.72
C PRO A 478 5.89 -33.96 30.41
N LEU A 479 4.67 -33.45 30.19
CA LEU A 479 4.36 -32.57 29.08
C LEU A 479 4.85 -31.13 29.37
N HIS A 480 5.63 -30.58 28.45
CA HIS A 480 6.17 -29.23 28.47
C HIS A 480 5.05 -28.21 28.17
N LYS A 481 4.80 -27.26 29.09
CA LYS A 481 3.86 -26.15 28.87
C LYS A 481 4.55 -25.04 28.08
N SER A 482 4.11 -24.81 26.85
CA SER A 482 4.36 -23.57 26.11
C SER A 482 3.02 -23.11 25.55
N ALA A 483 2.43 -22.08 26.14
CA ALA A 483 1.27 -21.37 25.60
C ALA A 483 1.74 -19.96 25.30
N ASP A 484 2.34 -19.79 24.12
CA ASP A 484 2.80 -18.50 23.64
C ASP A 484 1.65 -17.87 22.84
N PHE A 485 0.94 -16.93 23.46
CA PHE A 485 -0.26 -16.27 22.94
C PHE A 485 0.12 -15.10 22.01
N ARG A 486 1.06 -15.29 21.08
CA ARG A 486 1.56 -14.20 20.23
C ARG A 486 0.67 -14.01 18.99
N ALA A 487 0.12 -12.80 18.88
CA ALA A 487 -0.52 -12.13 17.75
C ALA A 487 -0.86 -12.97 16.50
N ARG A 488 -2.00 -13.68 16.55
CA ARG A 488 -2.65 -14.20 15.33
C ARG A 488 -3.38 -13.04 14.62
N ARG A 489 -2.99 -12.74 13.38
CA ARG A 489 -3.70 -11.78 12.51
C ARG A 489 -4.80 -12.54 11.76
N PHE A 490 -6.03 -12.06 11.83
CA PHE A 490 -7.18 -12.71 11.19
C PHE A 490 -7.49 -12.03 9.85
N THR A 491 -7.59 -12.84 8.79
CA THR A 491 -8.07 -12.39 7.49
C THR A 491 -9.58 -12.21 7.55
N LEU A 492 -10.04 -10.97 7.75
CA LEU A 492 -11.46 -10.64 7.66
C LEU A 492 -11.94 -10.86 6.22
N THR A 493 -12.96 -11.70 6.04
CA THR A 493 -13.61 -11.87 4.74
C THR A 493 -14.48 -10.64 4.44
N PRO A 494 -14.51 -10.14 3.18
CA PRO A 494 -15.22 -8.91 2.83
C PRO A 494 -16.74 -8.93 3.06
N ASP A 495 -17.36 -10.12 3.12
CA ASP A 495 -18.79 -10.33 2.83
C ASP A 495 -19.74 -10.48 4.03
N ASN A 496 -19.31 -10.18 5.26
CA ASN A 496 -20.22 -10.17 6.41
C ASN A 496 -21.09 -8.89 6.51
N SER A 497 -21.57 -8.36 5.38
CA SER A 497 -22.51 -7.22 5.41
C SER A 497 -23.92 -7.72 5.74
N PRO A 498 -24.56 -7.26 6.81
CA PRO A 498 -25.94 -7.63 7.09
C PRO A 498 -26.87 -7.05 6.01
N VAL A 499 -27.85 -7.83 5.57
CA VAL A 499 -29.02 -7.33 4.85
C VAL A 499 -29.74 -6.38 5.80
N ILE A 500 -29.63 -5.06 5.55
CA ILE A 500 -30.40 -4.06 6.27
C ILE A 500 -31.86 -4.25 5.82
N PRO A 501 -32.79 -4.64 6.71
CA PRO A 501 -34.20 -4.71 6.34
C PRO A 501 -34.65 -3.30 5.93
N PRO A 502 -35.51 -3.17 4.89
CA PRO A 502 -36.01 -1.86 4.45
C PRO A 502 -36.63 -1.13 5.64
N SER A 503 -36.24 0.13 5.83
CA SER A 503 -36.77 0.99 6.87
C SER A 503 -38.28 1.15 6.68
N ASP A 504 -39.07 0.69 7.65
CA ASP A 504 -40.51 0.90 7.64
C ASP A 504 -40.81 2.41 7.62
N PRO A 505 -41.64 2.89 6.67
CA PRO A 505 -42.05 4.28 6.66
C PRO A 505 -43.09 4.50 7.76
N ASN A 506 -42.67 5.20 8.82
CA ASN A 506 -43.51 5.80 9.87
C ASN A 506 -44.40 4.86 10.71
N PRO A 507 -44.19 4.89 12.04
CA PRO A 507 -45.28 5.02 12.98
C PRO A 507 -45.20 6.41 13.63
N GLU A 508 -46.25 7.19 13.41
CA GLU A 508 -46.50 8.41 14.17
C GLU A 508 -46.53 8.10 15.68
N GLY A 509 -45.83 8.94 16.45
CA GLY A 509 -46.17 9.24 17.84
C GLY A 509 -45.46 8.40 18.90
N GLY A 510 -44.60 9.05 19.69
CA GLY A 510 -44.30 8.57 21.04
C GLY A 510 -42.98 9.01 21.64
N SER A 511 -43.07 10.09 22.43
CA SER A 511 -42.27 10.35 23.65
C SER A 511 -40.74 10.45 23.53
N THR A 512 -40.26 11.69 23.61
CA THR A 512 -38.89 12.08 23.93
C THR A 512 -38.48 11.54 25.30
N GLY A 513 -37.63 10.50 25.31
CA GLY A 513 -36.83 10.09 26.47
C GLY A 513 -35.37 10.39 26.18
N ASP A 514 -34.78 11.29 26.97
CA ASP A 514 -33.35 11.60 26.99
C ASP A 514 -32.51 10.33 27.08
N PHE A 515 -31.64 10.12 26.09
CA PHE A 515 -30.46 9.28 26.19
C PHE A 515 -29.26 10.11 25.73
N SER A 516 -28.53 10.64 26.71
CA SER A 516 -27.17 11.14 26.50
C SER A 516 -26.22 9.94 26.43
N LEU A 517 -25.48 9.85 25.33
CA LEU A 517 -24.39 8.91 25.07
C LEU A 517 -23.04 9.65 25.13
#